data_AF-A0A958LW21-F1
#
_entry.id   AF-A0A958LW21-F1
#
_cell.length_a   1.000
_cell.length_b   1.000
_cell.length_c   1.000
_cell.angle_alpha   90.00
_cell.angle_beta   90.00
_cell.angle_gamma   90.00
#
_symmetry.space_group_name_H-M   'P 1'
#
loop_
_entity.id
_entity.type
_entity.pdbx_description
1 polymer ?
#
loop_
_entity_poly.entity_id
_entity_poly.type
_entity_poly.pdbx_seq_one_letter_code
_entity_poly.pdbx_strand_id
1 'polypeptide(L)'
;MIKDEIYLLANNFLSMAFSTLEEKQFILEEHWHIDHLCYRTSTPENYLRLKNYFEKFSSLLIESEVNGRLISTFKLPYPIIYKHWEIDLIEIPAPKKGKLTVDGFEHFEIVCDIPFDEIRTRYNIFQFKDNGLSKLLNQELEVSFENFSLKFHHLSLESVINLEQNKLVQSAIEETNLLKILKPFNPLIAGTFPLKLDTNDSDLDILISSKDFDLVKKIALESLSIYPQFKYSELIVNGEPSLNISFIYQTLKVDVFVQKTPSIRQRGYLHFLIEERILKIAGDSLREKIKQLRNQGLKTEPAFSQAMQLKEDPFEELLLIQKKSNQNLKELLLNRLK
;
A
#
# COMPACT_ATOMS: atom_id res chain seq x y z
N MET A 1 18.50 0.80 -24.61
CA MET A 1 17.17 0.81 -23.99
C MET A 1 16.16 1.49 -24.87
N ILE A 2 15.48 0.65 -25.63
CA ILE A 2 14.16 0.91 -26.25
C ILE A 2 13.11 0.45 -25.22
N LYS A 3 11.90 1.03 -25.21
CA LYS A 3 10.81 0.69 -24.26
C LYS A 3 10.70 -0.82 -24.06
N ASP A 4 10.78 -1.58 -25.15
CA ASP A 4 10.60 -3.03 -25.14
C ASP A 4 11.72 -3.78 -24.39
N GLU A 5 12.94 -3.22 -24.33
CA GLU A 5 14.09 -3.83 -23.66
C GLU A 5 13.87 -3.93 -22.14
N ILE A 6 13.34 -2.89 -21.49
CA ILE A 6 13.13 -2.93 -20.03
C ILE A 6 11.99 -3.84 -19.63
N TYR A 7 10.94 -3.95 -20.46
CA TYR A 7 9.83 -4.87 -20.25
C TYR A 7 10.28 -6.32 -20.44
N LEU A 8 11.14 -6.58 -21.43
CA LEU A 8 11.76 -7.89 -21.61
C LEU A 8 12.65 -8.26 -20.41
N LEU A 9 13.49 -7.33 -19.94
CA LEU A 9 14.33 -7.56 -18.75
C LEU A 9 13.48 -7.85 -17.51
N ALA A 10 12.37 -7.13 -17.32
CA ALA A 10 11.45 -7.37 -16.21
C ALA A 10 10.82 -8.76 -16.29
N ASN A 11 10.34 -9.17 -17.47
CA ASN A 11 9.78 -10.50 -17.68
C ASN A 11 10.79 -11.61 -17.46
N ASN A 12 12.03 -11.44 -17.91
CA ASN A 12 13.10 -12.41 -17.67
C ASN A 12 13.43 -12.53 -16.18
N PHE A 13 13.50 -11.40 -15.47
CA PHE A 13 13.70 -11.36 -14.02
C PHE A 13 12.58 -12.08 -13.28
N LEU A 14 11.32 -11.76 -13.58
CA LEU A 14 10.15 -12.41 -12.97
C LEU A 14 10.07 -13.90 -13.30
N SER A 15 10.41 -14.29 -14.54
CA SER A 15 10.45 -15.71 -14.94
C SER A 15 11.46 -16.49 -14.11
N MET A 16 12.67 -15.96 -13.93
CA MET A 16 13.69 -16.54 -13.08
C MET A 16 13.22 -16.62 -11.62
N ALA A 17 12.73 -15.50 -11.07
CA ALA A 17 12.31 -15.43 -9.68
C ALA A 17 11.18 -16.42 -9.36
N PHE A 18 10.14 -16.48 -10.20
CA PHE A 18 9.03 -17.42 -10.02
C PHE A 18 9.44 -18.88 -10.21
N SER A 19 10.37 -19.18 -11.12
CA SER A 19 10.93 -20.53 -11.22
C SER A 19 11.61 -20.95 -9.91
N THR A 20 12.35 -20.04 -9.26
CA THR A 20 12.93 -20.30 -7.93
C THR A 20 11.86 -20.45 -6.86
N LEU A 21 10.84 -19.58 -6.84
CA LEU A 21 9.74 -19.69 -5.87
C LEU A 21 9.00 -21.03 -6.00
N GLU A 22 8.72 -21.48 -7.23
CA GLU A 22 8.07 -22.76 -7.51
C GLU A 22 8.94 -23.95 -7.04
N GLU A 23 10.24 -23.96 -7.36
CA GLU A 23 11.18 -24.99 -6.89
C GLU A 23 11.23 -25.06 -5.35
N LYS A 24 11.19 -23.90 -4.70
CA LYS A 24 11.25 -23.78 -3.23
C LYS A 24 9.88 -23.88 -2.55
N GLN A 25 8.80 -24.16 -3.29
CA GLN A 25 7.43 -24.25 -2.79
C GLN A 25 6.96 -22.98 -2.04
N PHE A 26 7.46 -21.82 -2.46
CA PHE A 26 7.05 -20.52 -1.94
C PHE A 26 5.89 -19.98 -2.79
N ILE A 27 4.66 -20.10 -2.29
CA ILE A 27 3.43 -19.80 -3.05
C ILE A 27 2.92 -18.38 -2.70
N LEU A 28 2.68 -17.58 -3.73
CA LEU A 28 2.06 -16.27 -3.61
C LEU A 28 0.56 -16.39 -3.88
N GLU A 29 -0.27 -15.72 -3.07
CA GLU A 29 -1.72 -15.72 -3.28
C GLU A 29 -2.10 -14.95 -4.55
N GLU A 30 -3.10 -15.42 -5.30
CA GLU A 30 -3.51 -14.80 -6.57
C GLU A 30 -4.08 -13.38 -6.42
N HIS A 31 -4.63 -13.04 -5.26
CA HIS A 31 -5.17 -11.70 -4.97
C HIS A 31 -4.12 -10.74 -4.41
N TRP A 32 -2.93 -11.23 -4.04
CA TRP A 32 -1.82 -10.34 -3.69
C TRP A 32 -1.35 -9.59 -4.93
N HIS A 33 -0.84 -8.39 -4.71
CA HIS A 33 -0.40 -7.51 -5.79
C HIS A 33 1.12 -7.38 -5.75
N ILE A 34 1.78 -7.73 -6.85
CA ILE A 34 3.17 -7.32 -7.06
C ILE A 34 3.14 -5.80 -7.29
N ASP A 35 3.58 -5.07 -6.27
CA ASP A 35 3.46 -3.62 -6.18
C ASP A 35 4.38 -2.92 -7.16
N HIS A 36 5.67 -3.23 -7.08
CA HIS A 36 6.68 -2.61 -7.89
C HIS A 36 7.89 -3.53 -8.08
N LEU A 37 8.65 -3.26 -9.15
CA LEU A 37 9.97 -3.83 -9.38
C LEU A 37 11.04 -2.80 -9.07
N CYS A 38 12.13 -3.22 -8.43
CA CYS A 38 13.28 -2.35 -8.19
C CYS A 38 14.43 -2.67 -9.14
N TYR A 39 14.84 -1.67 -9.92
CA TYR A 39 15.99 -1.74 -10.82
C TYR A 39 17.19 -1.03 -10.20
N ARG A 40 18.22 -1.78 -9.80
CA ARG A 40 19.47 -1.22 -9.27
C ARG A 40 20.31 -0.63 -10.39
N THR A 41 21.03 0.43 -10.06
CA THR A 41 22.08 1.00 -10.90
C THR A 41 23.43 0.92 -10.20
N SER A 42 24.50 0.74 -10.95
CA SER A 42 25.88 0.56 -10.50
C SER A 42 26.64 1.88 -10.38
N THR A 43 26.30 2.89 -11.18
CA THR A 43 26.92 4.23 -11.13
C THR A 43 25.89 5.36 -11.12
N PRO A 44 26.23 6.56 -10.58
CA PRO A 44 25.35 7.73 -10.64
C PRO A 44 24.98 8.13 -12.07
N GLU A 45 25.88 7.93 -13.03
CA GLU A 45 25.65 8.21 -14.45
C GLU A 45 24.59 7.26 -15.03
N ASN A 46 24.64 5.96 -14.66
CA ASN A 46 23.63 4.99 -15.09
C ASN A 46 22.26 5.30 -14.47
N TYR A 47 22.23 5.73 -13.20
CA TYR A 47 21.01 6.25 -12.57
C TYR A 47 20.41 7.41 -13.35
N LEU A 48 21.18 8.45 -13.65
CA LEU A 48 20.69 9.60 -14.42
C LEU A 48 20.27 9.21 -15.84
N ARG A 49 21.02 8.34 -16.51
CA ARG A 49 20.67 7.84 -17.85
C ARG A 49 19.34 7.11 -17.84
N LEU A 50 19.12 6.25 -16.84
CA LEU A 50 17.92 5.45 -16.71
C LEU A 50 16.72 6.30 -16.31
N LYS A 51 16.90 7.23 -15.36
CA LYS A 51 15.89 8.24 -15.00
C LYS A 51 15.43 9.03 -16.22
N ASN A 52 16.35 9.67 -16.94
CA ASN A 52 16.06 10.44 -18.16
C ASN A 52 15.41 9.59 -19.26
N TYR A 53 15.65 8.29 -19.25
CA TYR A 53 15.01 7.36 -20.18
C TYR A 53 13.55 7.09 -19.79
N PHE A 54 13.26 6.83 -18.52
CA PHE A 54 11.89 6.61 -18.02
C PHE A 54 11.02 7.87 -18.15
N GLU A 55 11.58 9.06 -17.90
CA GLU A 55 10.86 10.33 -18.06
C GLU A 55 10.30 10.57 -19.47
N LYS A 56 10.82 9.88 -20.49
CA LYS A 56 10.34 10.02 -21.88
C LYS A 56 8.98 9.39 -22.13
N PHE A 57 8.56 8.43 -21.30
CA PHE A 57 7.33 7.65 -21.54
C PHE A 57 6.56 7.28 -20.27
N SER A 58 7.06 7.59 -19.08
CA SER A 58 6.42 7.28 -17.80
C SER A 58 6.33 8.53 -16.93
N SER A 59 5.49 8.47 -15.89
CA SER A 59 5.33 9.57 -14.95
C SER A 59 6.22 9.34 -13.74
N LEU A 60 7.10 10.31 -13.42
CA LEU A 60 7.81 10.32 -12.15
C LEU A 60 6.80 10.60 -11.03
N LEU A 61 6.59 9.63 -10.14
CA LEU A 61 5.71 9.80 -8.98
C LEU A 61 6.41 10.55 -7.86
N ILE A 62 7.63 10.13 -7.52
CA ILE A 62 8.45 10.77 -6.49
C ILE A 62 9.93 10.60 -6.82
N GLU A 63 10.73 11.57 -6.39
CA GLU A 63 12.16 11.42 -6.22
C GLU A 63 12.55 11.97 -4.85
N SER A 64 13.12 11.13 -4.01
CA SER A 64 13.47 11.50 -2.64
C SER A 64 14.83 10.95 -2.22
N GLU A 65 15.47 11.62 -1.27
CA GLU A 65 16.71 11.13 -0.68
C GLU A 65 16.42 10.15 0.46
N VAL A 66 16.90 8.92 0.32
CA VAL A 66 16.74 7.86 1.32
C VAL A 66 18.10 7.29 1.68
N ASN A 67 18.56 7.53 2.91
CA ASN A 67 19.89 7.11 3.39
C ASN A 67 21.06 7.62 2.52
N GLY A 68 21.03 8.90 2.13
CA GLY A 68 22.14 9.55 1.42
C GLY A 68 22.22 9.27 -0.08
N ARG A 69 21.13 8.78 -0.70
CA ARG A 69 21.04 8.55 -2.14
C ARG A 69 19.63 8.86 -2.64
N LEU A 70 19.53 9.31 -3.88
CA LEU A 70 18.24 9.52 -4.53
C LEU A 70 17.60 8.18 -4.92
N ILE A 71 16.29 8.12 -4.79
CA ILE A 71 15.44 7.03 -5.28
C ILE A 71 14.30 7.65 -6.07
N SER A 72 14.14 7.24 -7.33
CA SER A 72 13.07 7.69 -8.22
C SER A 72 12.07 6.56 -8.43
N THR A 73 10.77 6.86 -8.30
CA THR A 73 9.70 5.90 -8.58
C THR A 73 8.90 6.37 -9.79
N PHE A 74 8.77 5.50 -10.78
CA PHE A 74 8.07 5.79 -12.03
C PHE A 74 6.80 4.94 -12.17
N LYS A 75 5.71 5.58 -12.62
CA LYS A 75 4.47 4.91 -13.03
C LYS A 75 4.43 4.76 -14.55
N LEU A 76 4.37 3.51 -15.00
CA LEU A 76 4.32 3.12 -16.40
C LEU A 76 2.91 3.37 -16.95
N PRO A 77 2.76 3.94 -18.16
CA PRO A 77 1.44 4.06 -18.78
C PRO A 77 0.87 2.71 -19.25
N TYR A 78 1.73 1.71 -19.42
CA TYR A 78 1.36 0.34 -19.73
C TYR A 78 2.03 -0.57 -18.70
N PRO A 79 1.30 -1.36 -17.91
CA PRO A 79 1.92 -2.22 -16.92
C PRO A 79 2.77 -3.31 -17.58
N ILE A 80 3.80 -3.76 -16.87
CA ILE A 80 4.45 -5.04 -17.14
C ILE A 80 3.46 -6.13 -16.76
N ILE A 81 3.05 -6.92 -17.75
CA ILE A 81 2.16 -8.08 -17.55
C ILE A 81 3.02 -9.31 -17.29
N TYR A 82 2.80 -9.97 -16.16
CA TYR A 82 3.44 -11.25 -15.84
C TYR A 82 2.43 -12.20 -15.19
N LYS A 83 2.17 -13.34 -15.84
CA LYS A 83 1.05 -14.23 -15.50
C LYS A 83 -0.26 -13.40 -15.42
N HIS A 84 -0.89 -13.34 -14.24
CA HIS A 84 -2.11 -12.56 -14.00
C HIS A 84 -1.84 -11.22 -13.28
N TRP A 85 -0.58 -10.89 -12.98
CA TRP A 85 -0.20 -9.63 -12.33
C TRP A 85 0.06 -8.53 -13.37
N GLU A 86 -0.36 -7.32 -13.00
CA GLU A 86 -0.12 -6.09 -13.73
C GLU A 86 0.73 -5.20 -12.82
N ILE A 87 1.96 -4.89 -13.25
CA ILE A 87 2.95 -4.15 -12.45
C ILE A 87 3.26 -2.85 -13.17
N ASP A 88 2.77 -1.74 -12.65
CA ASP A 88 2.88 -0.42 -13.26
C ASP A 88 3.93 0.47 -12.58
N LEU A 89 4.61 0.00 -11.53
CA LEU A 89 5.63 0.78 -10.83
C LEU A 89 7.04 0.19 -10.97
N ILE A 90 8.00 1.07 -11.25
CA ILE A 90 9.43 0.78 -11.18
C ILE A 90 10.12 1.76 -10.25
N GLU A 91 10.81 1.22 -9.24
CA GLU A 91 11.70 1.97 -8.36
C GLU A 91 13.14 1.90 -8.89
N ILE A 92 13.82 3.05 -8.93
CA ILE A 92 15.18 3.19 -9.44
C ILE A 92 16.00 3.96 -8.41
N PRO A 93 16.74 3.25 -7.56
CA PRO A 93 17.62 3.89 -6.60
C PRO A 93 19.02 4.09 -7.18
N ALA A 94 19.55 5.30 -6.99
CA ALA A 94 20.96 5.60 -7.23
C ALA A 94 21.86 4.63 -6.44
N PRO A 95 23.10 4.36 -6.89
CA PRO A 95 24.01 3.47 -6.17
C PRO A 95 24.29 4.01 -4.77
N LYS A 96 24.30 3.13 -3.77
CA LYS A 96 24.63 3.52 -2.39
C LYS A 96 26.15 3.57 -2.22
N LYS A 97 26.68 4.65 -1.66
CA LYS A 97 28.11 4.79 -1.38
C LYS A 97 28.65 3.59 -0.59
N GLY A 98 29.71 2.96 -1.09
CA GLY A 98 30.34 1.80 -0.45
C GLY A 98 29.63 0.46 -0.65
N LYS A 99 28.53 0.41 -1.42
CA LYS A 99 27.86 -0.84 -1.81
C LYS A 99 28.00 -1.02 -3.32
N LEU A 100 28.61 -2.12 -3.74
CA LEU A 100 28.64 -2.51 -5.13
C LEU A 100 27.28 -3.09 -5.52
N THR A 101 26.73 -2.60 -6.62
CA THR A 101 25.49 -3.08 -7.23
C THR A 101 25.73 -3.29 -8.73
N VAL A 102 25.01 -4.23 -9.30
CA VAL A 102 25.00 -4.47 -10.75
C VAL A 102 23.73 -3.86 -11.32
N ASP A 103 23.81 -3.33 -12.54
CA ASP A 103 22.63 -2.83 -13.25
C ASP A 103 21.65 -3.99 -13.51
N GLY A 104 20.40 -3.85 -13.07
CA GLY A 104 19.38 -4.86 -13.30
C GLY A 104 18.27 -4.84 -12.26
N PHE A 105 17.20 -5.59 -12.54
CA PHE A 105 16.19 -5.89 -11.54
C PHE A 105 16.78 -6.77 -10.43
N GLU A 106 16.55 -6.39 -9.17
CA GLU A 106 17.12 -7.07 -8.00
C GLU A 106 16.06 -7.60 -7.05
N HIS A 107 14.94 -6.90 -6.92
CA HIS A 107 13.83 -7.34 -6.09
C HIS A 107 12.50 -6.86 -6.63
N PHE A 108 11.46 -7.48 -6.11
CA PHE A 108 10.09 -7.04 -6.27
C PHE A 108 9.39 -7.10 -4.91
N GLU A 109 8.40 -6.24 -4.75
CA GLU A 109 7.67 -6.11 -3.49
C GLU A 109 6.19 -6.44 -3.70
N ILE A 110 5.57 -6.98 -2.64
CA ILE A 110 4.20 -7.46 -2.66
C ILE A 110 3.38 -6.76 -1.57
N VAL A 111 2.24 -6.20 -1.97
CA VAL A 111 1.18 -5.87 -1.02
C VAL A 111 0.44 -7.15 -0.66
N CYS A 112 0.52 -7.53 0.62
CA CYS A 112 -0.13 -8.71 1.17
C CYS A 112 -1.22 -8.33 2.18
N ASP A 113 -2.11 -9.27 2.48
CA ASP A 113 -3.24 -9.08 3.39
C ASP A 113 -3.22 -10.04 4.60
N ILE A 114 -2.02 -10.47 4.96
CA ILE A 114 -1.77 -11.30 6.15
C ILE A 114 -0.66 -10.69 7.02
N PRO A 115 -0.62 -10.99 8.33
CA PRO A 115 0.46 -10.54 9.19
C PRO A 115 1.81 -11.15 8.76
N PHE A 116 2.89 -10.42 8.98
CA PHE A 116 4.25 -10.92 8.74
C PHE A 116 4.60 -12.19 9.52
N ASP A 117 4.09 -12.32 10.75
CA ASP A 117 4.30 -13.55 11.54
C ASP A 117 3.63 -14.78 10.91
N GLU A 118 2.54 -14.59 10.18
CA GLU A 118 1.93 -15.68 9.41
C GLU A 118 2.79 -16.07 8.21
N ILE A 119 3.35 -15.09 7.48
CA ILE A 119 4.30 -15.35 6.38
C ILE A 119 5.50 -16.15 6.90
N ARG A 120 6.08 -15.72 8.03
CA ARG A 120 7.21 -16.42 8.68
C ARG A 120 6.84 -17.84 9.11
N THR A 121 5.64 -18.02 9.65
CA THR A 121 5.17 -19.34 10.08
C THR A 121 4.98 -20.27 8.87
N ARG A 122 4.39 -19.75 7.79
CA ARG A 122 4.14 -20.48 6.54
C ARG A 122 5.44 -20.88 5.84
N TYR A 123 6.45 -20.02 5.90
CA TYR A 123 7.74 -20.16 5.23
C TYR A 123 8.90 -20.24 6.23
N ASN A 124 8.73 -21.03 7.29
CA ASN A 124 9.65 -21.09 8.44
C ASN A 124 11.06 -21.63 8.12
N ILE A 125 11.24 -22.26 6.96
CA ILE A 125 12.54 -22.75 6.47
C ILE A 125 13.41 -21.62 5.91
N PHE A 126 12.82 -20.46 5.58
CA PHE A 126 13.53 -19.32 5.03
C PHE A 126 13.92 -18.34 6.11
N GLN A 127 15.09 -17.72 5.95
CA GLN A 127 15.54 -16.68 6.84
C GLN A 127 15.00 -15.32 6.38
N PHE A 128 14.11 -14.74 7.17
CA PHE A 128 13.59 -13.39 6.95
C PHE A 128 14.50 -12.34 7.61
N LYS A 129 14.53 -11.14 7.02
CA LYS A 129 15.23 -9.97 7.55
C LYS A 129 14.25 -8.93 8.05
N ASP A 130 14.62 -8.30 9.15
CA ASP A 130 13.73 -7.45 9.97
C ASP A 130 14.09 -5.96 9.88
N ASN A 131 15.09 -5.60 9.09
CA ASN A 131 15.57 -4.22 8.94
C ASN A 131 14.42 -3.25 8.63
N GLY A 132 13.49 -3.71 7.78
CA GLY A 132 12.30 -2.99 7.35
C GLY A 132 11.21 -2.81 8.41
N LEU A 133 11.18 -3.60 9.48
CA LEU A 133 10.18 -3.53 10.55
C LEU A 133 10.41 -2.34 11.50
N SER A 134 11.60 -1.74 11.43
CA SER A 134 11.91 -0.54 12.20
C SER A 134 11.18 0.70 11.70
N LYS A 135 10.75 0.72 10.43
CA LYS A 135 10.02 1.84 9.80
C LYS A 135 8.73 2.15 10.56
N LEU A 136 8.36 3.44 10.61
CA LEU A 136 7.08 3.89 11.20
C LEU A 136 5.91 3.75 10.23
N LEU A 137 6.17 4.03 8.95
CA LEU A 137 5.22 3.88 7.85
C LEU A 137 5.68 2.75 6.93
N ASN A 138 4.72 1.95 6.47
CA ASN A 138 4.90 0.86 5.52
C ASN A 138 6.11 -0.04 5.84
N GLN A 139 6.02 -0.73 6.99
CA GLN A 139 7.00 -1.75 7.37
C GLN A 139 7.12 -2.80 6.27
N GLU A 140 8.32 -3.33 6.08
CA GLU A 140 8.60 -4.37 5.09
C GLU A 140 9.25 -5.60 5.74
N LEU A 141 8.83 -6.79 5.31
CA LEU A 141 9.46 -8.07 5.62
C LEU A 141 10.21 -8.56 4.37
N GLU A 142 11.50 -8.86 4.48
CA GLU A 142 12.33 -9.28 3.34
C GLU A 142 12.76 -10.74 3.48
N VAL A 143 12.74 -11.49 2.37
CA VAL A 143 13.43 -12.77 2.19
C VAL A 143 14.34 -12.68 0.97
N SER A 144 15.58 -13.13 1.08
CA SER A 144 16.53 -13.14 -0.04
C SER A 144 16.75 -14.54 -0.57
N PHE A 145 16.79 -14.63 -1.89
CA PHE A 145 17.23 -15.78 -2.66
C PHE A 145 18.61 -15.47 -3.27
N GLU A 146 19.18 -16.44 -3.99
CA GLU A 146 20.51 -16.29 -4.60
C GLU A 146 20.60 -15.09 -5.56
N ASN A 147 19.57 -14.90 -6.39
CA ASN A 147 19.57 -13.93 -7.49
C ASN A 147 18.57 -12.78 -7.34
N PHE A 148 17.73 -12.80 -6.30
CA PHE A 148 16.75 -11.75 -6.06
C PHE A 148 16.32 -11.68 -4.59
N SER A 149 15.73 -10.56 -4.19
CA SER A 149 14.99 -10.47 -2.94
C SER A 149 13.49 -10.35 -3.20
N LEU A 150 12.69 -10.87 -2.29
CA LEU A 150 11.25 -10.70 -2.26
C LEU A 150 10.88 -10.00 -0.96
N LYS A 151 10.04 -8.97 -1.06
CA LYS A 151 9.58 -8.22 0.10
C LYS A 151 8.07 -8.16 0.19
N PHE A 152 7.57 -8.05 1.41
CA PHE A 152 6.16 -7.92 1.72
C PHE A 152 5.92 -6.67 2.52
N HIS A 153 4.85 -5.96 2.17
CA HIS A 153 4.38 -4.77 2.87
C HIS A 153 2.84 -4.74 2.82
N HIS A 154 2.24 -3.79 3.53
CA HIS A 154 0.78 -3.69 3.68
C HIS A 154 0.19 -2.46 2.96
N LEU A 155 1.01 -1.49 2.55
CA LEU A 155 0.56 -0.37 1.71
C LEU A 155 1.36 -0.35 0.42
N SER A 156 0.69 -0.14 -0.71
CA SER A 156 1.38 0.03 -2.00
C SER A 156 2.33 1.24 -1.95
N LEU A 157 3.39 1.20 -2.74
CA LEU A 157 4.31 2.33 -2.86
C LEU A 157 3.59 3.59 -3.35
N GLU A 158 2.63 3.45 -4.27
CA GLU A 158 1.79 4.59 -4.70
C GLU A 158 0.95 5.16 -3.55
N SER A 159 0.36 4.31 -2.70
CA SER A 159 -0.37 4.75 -1.50
C SER A 159 0.55 5.47 -0.51
N VAL A 160 1.77 4.98 -0.29
CA VAL A 160 2.77 5.68 0.54
C VAL A 160 3.13 7.04 -0.06
N ILE A 161 3.40 7.11 -1.37
CA ILE A 161 3.72 8.37 -2.05
C ILE A 161 2.56 9.37 -1.94
N ASN A 162 1.31 8.92 -2.07
CA ASN A 162 0.14 9.79 -1.93
C ASN A 162 0.05 10.39 -0.51
N LEU A 163 0.35 9.60 0.53
CA LEU A 163 0.45 10.10 1.89
C LEU A 163 1.59 11.10 2.04
N GLU A 164 2.77 10.78 1.50
CA GLU A 164 3.96 11.62 1.62
C GLU A 164 3.85 12.96 0.90
N GLN A 165 3.11 13.01 -0.21
CA GLN A 165 2.86 14.24 -0.96
C GLN A 165 1.76 15.11 -0.35
N ASN A 166 0.88 14.53 0.49
CA ASN A 166 -0.14 15.29 1.16
C ASN A 166 0.44 16.00 2.39
N LYS A 167 0.73 17.30 2.24
CA LYS A 167 1.35 18.12 3.30
C LYS A 167 0.58 18.12 4.61
N LEU A 168 -0.75 18.16 4.57
CA LEU A 168 -1.58 18.21 5.78
C LEU A 168 -1.52 16.88 6.54
N VAL A 169 -1.55 15.75 5.81
CA VAL A 169 -1.38 14.41 6.38
C VAL A 169 0.03 14.24 6.94
N GLN A 170 1.06 14.66 6.20
CA GLN A 170 2.45 14.60 6.68
C GLN A 170 2.64 15.39 7.97
N SER A 171 2.21 16.66 8.00
CA SER A 171 2.28 17.49 9.21
C SER A 171 1.50 16.84 10.37
N ALA A 172 0.33 16.25 10.11
CA ALA A 172 -0.41 15.52 11.12
C ALA A 172 0.37 14.31 11.66
N ILE A 173 1.03 13.51 10.81
CA ILE A 173 1.80 12.34 11.23
C ILE A 173 3.04 12.75 12.03
N GLU A 174 3.80 13.73 11.53
CA GLU A 174 5.08 14.17 12.09
C GLU A 174 4.90 14.95 13.39
N GLU A 175 4.07 16.00 13.39
CA GLU A 175 3.97 16.93 14.53
C GLU A 175 3.22 16.32 15.71
N THR A 176 2.30 15.38 15.46
CA THR A 176 1.61 14.65 16.54
C THR A 176 2.38 13.42 17.00
N ASN A 177 3.45 13.02 16.31
CA ASN A 177 4.15 11.75 16.52
C ASN A 177 3.23 10.51 16.44
N LEU A 178 2.14 10.57 15.67
CA LEU A 178 1.03 9.61 15.70
C LEU A 178 1.49 8.16 15.53
N LEU A 179 2.23 7.89 14.45
CA LEU A 179 2.67 6.52 14.13
C LEU A 179 3.68 6.00 15.15
N LYS A 180 4.43 6.88 15.82
CA LYS A 180 5.36 6.50 16.89
C LYS A 180 4.61 6.11 18.16
N ILE A 181 3.58 6.88 18.54
CA ILE A 181 2.70 6.59 19.68
C ILE A 181 1.96 5.26 19.44
N LEU A 182 1.46 5.06 18.23
CA LEU A 182 0.65 3.89 17.88
C LEU A 182 1.47 2.65 17.50
N LYS A 183 2.79 2.77 17.30
CA LYS A 183 3.67 1.67 16.85
C LYS A 183 3.47 0.33 17.58
N PRO A 184 3.30 0.28 18.92
CA PRO A 184 3.08 -0.98 19.64
C PRO A 184 1.80 -1.73 19.22
N PHE A 185 0.87 -1.04 18.55
CA PHE A 185 -0.43 -1.56 18.14
C PHE A 185 -0.53 -1.80 16.63
N ASN A 186 0.60 -1.81 15.91
CA ASN A 186 0.69 -2.05 14.46
C ASN A 186 -0.22 -1.13 13.63
N PRO A 187 0.07 0.20 13.63
CA PRO A 187 -0.77 1.18 12.96
C PRO A 187 -0.72 0.99 11.44
N LEU A 188 -1.90 1.11 10.82
CA LEU A 188 -2.09 0.98 9.39
C LEU A 188 -3.00 2.10 8.90
N ILE A 189 -2.45 2.99 8.08
CA ILE A 189 -3.22 4.05 7.44
C ILE A 189 -4.01 3.44 6.29
N ALA A 190 -5.31 3.71 6.21
CA ALA A 190 -6.17 3.22 5.15
C ALA A 190 -7.08 4.34 4.63
N GLY A 191 -8.03 3.99 3.76
CA GLY A 191 -9.06 4.91 3.30
C GLY A 191 -8.59 5.89 2.23
N THR A 192 -9.07 7.12 2.30
CA THR A 192 -9.17 7.97 1.09
C THR A 192 -7.90 8.70 0.70
N PHE A 193 -7.07 9.09 1.68
CA PHE A 193 -5.77 9.72 1.43
C PHE A 193 -4.78 8.81 0.69
N PRO A 194 -4.50 7.57 1.13
CA PRO A 194 -3.61 6.69 0.38
C PRO A 194 -4.15 6.38 -1.02
N LEU A 195 -5.48 6.31 -1.18
CA LEU A 195 -6.11 6.11 -2.48
C LEU A 195 -6.14 7.36 -3.37
N LYS A 196 -5.76 8.55 -2.88
CA LYS A 196 -5.93 9.84 -3.59
C LYS A 196 -7.37 10.07 -4.05
N LEU A 197 -8.30 9.70 -3.19
CA LEU A 197 -9.73 9.91 -3.36
C LEU A 197 -10.26 10.97 -2.40
N ASP A 198 -9.43 11.50 -1.50
CA ASP A 198 -9.79 12.42 -0.43
C ASP A 198 -10.58 13.66 -0.89
N THR A 199 -11.44 14.14 -0.01
CA THR A 199 -12.25 15.36 -0.16
C THR A 199 -11.99 16.26 1.05
N ASN A 200 -12.51 17.49 1.07
CA ASN A 200 -12.33 18.39 2.23
C ASN A 200 -12.86 17.80 3.55
N ASP A 201 -13.86 16.91 3.48
CA ASP A 201 -14.45 16.22 4.63
C ASP A 201 -13.86 14.82 4.88
N SER A 202 -12.73 14.48 4.26
CA SER A 202 -12.06 13.19 4.49
C SER A 202 -11.34 13.16 5.84
N ASP A 203 -11.48 12.05 6.54
CA ASP A 203 -10.75 11.74 7.76
C ASP A 203 -9.41 11.05 7.41
N LEU A 204 -8.37 11.24 8.24
CA LEU A 204 -7.18 10.40 8.24
C LEU A 204 -7.47 9.15 9.07
N ASP A 205 -7.79 8.05 8.40
CA ASP A 205 -8.15 6.78 9.01
C ASP A 205 -6.89 5.95 9.37
N ILE A 206 -6.77 5.59 10.64
CA ILE A 206 -5.72 4.70 11.14
C ILE A 206 -6.32 3.52 11.89
N LEU A 207 -5.95 2.32 11.46
CA LEU A 207 -6.37 1.07 12.06
C LEU A 207 -5.26 0.55 12.96
N ILE A 208 -5.60 0.19 14.20
CA ILE A 208 -4.67 -0.46 15.13
C ILE A 208 -5.30 -1.69 15.77
N SER A 209 -4.45 -2.59 16.26
CA SER A 209 -4.88 -3.79 16.97
C SER A 209 -4.42 -3.77 18.43
N SER A 210 -5.35 -4.01 19.36
CA SER A 210 -5.02 -4.21 20.77
C SER A 210 -6.01 -5.16 21.45
N LYS A 211 -5.54 -5.93 22.43
CA LYS A 211 -6.41 -6.66 23.37
C LYS A 211 -6.75 -5.85 24.62
N ASP A 212 -5.97 -4.81 24.89
CA ASP A 212 -6.08 -3.93 26.05
C ASP A 212 -6.50 -2.53 25.57
N PHE A 213 -7.81 -2.27 25.59
CA PHE A 213 -8.35 -0.98 25.17
C PHE A 213 -8.13 0.11 26.21
N ASP A 214 -7.99 -0.25 27.49
CA ASP A 214 -7.71 0.72 28.56
C ASP A 214 -6.30 1.30 28.42
N LEU A 215 -5.32 0.48 28.07
CA LEU A 215 -3.98 0.94 27.73
C LEU A 215 -3.99 1.91 26.53
N VAL A 216 -4.75 1.59 25.48
CA VAL A 216 -4.86 2.46 24.30
C VAL A 216 -5.51 3.80 24.66
N LYS A 217 -6.62 3.77 25.43
CA LYS A 217 -7.27 4.99 25.94
C LYS A 217 -6.32 5.83 26.78
N LYS A 218 -5.57 5.21 27.68
CA LYS A 218 -4.59 5.90 28.53
C LYS A 218 -3.54 6.62 27.69
N ILE A 219 -2.91 5.91 26.75
CA ILE A 219 -1.89 6.49 25.86
C ILE A 219 -2.47 7.63 25.03
N ALA A 220 -3.68 7.46 24.48
CA ALA A 220 -4.36 8.48 23.71
C ALA A 220 -4.72 9.72 24.55
N LEU A 221 -5.19 9.54 25.79
CA LEU A 221 -5.44 10.63 26.72
C LEU A 221 -4.16 11.39 27.07
N GLU A 222 -3.06 10.68 27.32
CA GLU A 222 -1.78 11.30 27.66
C GLU A 222 -1.16 12.06 26.48
N SER A 223 -1.33 11.56 25.25
CA SER A 223 -0.59 12.05 24.08
C SER A 223 -1.41 12.90 23.10
N LEU A 224 -2.73 12.68 23.01
CA LEU A 224 -3.59 13.24 21.97
C LEU A 224 -4.72 14.12 22.51
N SER A 225 -4.96 14.14 23.83
CA SER A 225 -6.05 14.96 24.42
C SER A 225 -5.83 16.47 24.31
N ILE A 226 -4.60 16.89 24.02
CA ILE A 226 -4.27 18.29 23.77
C ILE A 226 -4.87 18.82 22.46
N TYR A 227 -5.22 17.94 21.52
CA TYR A 227 -5.75 18.35 20.23
C TYR A 227 -7.25 18.70 20.30
N PRO A 228 -7.70 19.71 19.53
CA PRO A 228 -9.10 20.10 19.49
C PRO A 228 -10.04 18.93 19.19
N GLN A 229 -11.22 18.97 19.83
CA GLN A 229 -12.26 17.95 19.67
C GLN A 229 -11.81 16.50 19.94
N PHE A 230 -10.73 16.31 20.72
CA PHE A 230 -10.36 14.99 21.18
C PHE A 230 -11.53 14.32 21.90
N LYS A 231 -11.87 13.12 21.47
CA LYS A 231 -12.88 12.25 22.08
C LYS A 231 -12.55 10.80 21.76
N TYR A 232 -13.09 9.91 22.58
CA TYR A 232 -13.13 8.49 22.27
C TYR A 232 -14.51 7.93 22.58
N SER A 233 -14.86 6.84 21.91
CA SER A 233 -16.11 6.11 22.11
C SER A 233 -15.88 4.62 21.99
N GLU A 234 -16.47 3.86 22.90
CA GLU A 234 -16.55 2.40 22.82
C GLU A 234 -17.82 2.00 22.08
N LEU A 235 -17.71 1.01 21.20
CA LEU A 235 -18.81 0.57 20.34
C LEU A 235 -18.68 -0.92 20.03
N ILE A 236 -19.74 -1.51 19.49
CA ILE A 236 -19.70 -2.88 18.94
C ILE A 236 -19.83 -2.76 17.43
N VAL A 237 -18.80 -3.23 16.70
CA VAL A 237 -18.76 -3.20 15.24
C VAL A 237 -18.61 -4.64 14.76
N ASN A 238 -19.56 -5.08 13.93
CA ASN A 238 -19.60 -6.46 13.40
C ASN A 238 -19.50 -7.54 14.50
N GLY A 239 -20.15 -7.30 15.64
CA GLY A 239 -20.15 -8.21 16.79
C GLY A 239 -18.90 -8.17 17.66
N GLU A 240 -17.93 -7.30 17.38
CA GLU A 240 -16.69 -7.17 18.16
C GLU A 240 -16.63 -5.84 18.94
N PRO A 241 -16.24 -5.85 20.23
CA PRO A 241 -15.89 -4.63 20.95
C PRO A 241 -14.83 -3.83 20.20
N SER A 242 -15.08 -2.55 20.02
CA SER A 242 -14.20 -1.64 19.28
C SER A 242 -14.07 -0.32 20.04
N LEU A 243 -12.98 0.38 19.79
CA LEU A 243 -12.74 1.73 20.31
C LEU A 243 -12.47 2.65 19.11
N ASN A 244 -13.11 3.80 19.08
CA ASN A 244 -12.78 4.88 18.17
C ASN A 244 -12.21 6.05 18.95
N ILE A 245 -11.08 6.59 18.53
CA ILE A 245 -10.49 7.82 19.06
C ILE A 245 -10.42 8.82 17.91
N SER A 246 -10.92 10.03 18.13
CA SER A 246 -10.90 11.07 17.11
C SER A 246 -10.45 12.40 17.68
N PHE A 247 -9.71 13.17 16.90
CA PHE A 247 -9.34 14.55 17.22
C PHE A 247 -9.14 15.36 15.93
N ILE A 248 -8.94 16.66 16.06
CA ILE A 248 -8.64 17.55 14.93
C ILE A 248 -7.20 18.03 15.03
N TYR A 249 -6.43 17.84 13.96
CA TYR A 249 -5.15 18.48 13.73
C TYR A 249 -5.31 19.55 12.64
N GLN A 250 -5.16 20.82 13.00
CA GLN A 250 -5.49 21.97 12.14
C GLN A 250 -6.94 21.88 11.61
N THR A 251 -7.14 21.51 10.34
CA THR A 251 -8.44 21.26 9.72
C THR A 251 -8.70 19.78 9.44
N LEU A 252 -7.71 18.91 9.61
CA LEU A 252 -7.79 17.48 9.35
C LEU A 252 -8.36 16.77 10.58
N LYS A 253 -9.45 16.03 10.37
CA LYS A 253 -9.94 15.07 11.37
C LYS A 253 -9.12 13.79 11.26
N VAL A 254 -8.63 13.32 12.40
CA VAL A 254 -7.86 12.08 12.52
C VAL A 254 -8.69 11.09 13.32
N ASP A 255 -8.92 9.92 12.75
CA ASP A 255 -9.70 8.84 13.36
C ASP A 255 -8.82 7.59 13.53
N VAL A 256 -8.71 7.11 14.76
CA VAL A 256 -7.99 5.90 15.12
C VAL A 256 -8.99 4.84 15.57
N PHE A 257 -9.16 3.81 14.74
CA PHE A 257 -10.04 2.69 14.99
C PHE A 257 -9.29 1.49 15.55
N VAL A 258 -9.84 0.88 16.60
CA VAL A 258 -9.18 -0.15 17.39
C VAL A 258 -10.07 -1.37 17.53
N GLN A 259 -9.51 -2.55 17.23
CA GLN A 259 -10.12 -3.85 17.47
C GLN A 259 -9.08 -4.87 17.98
N LYS A 260 -9.53 -6.02 18.49
CA LYS A 260 -8.64 -7.15 18.76
C LYS A 260 -8.19 -7.81 17.46
N THR A 261 -9.04 -7.75 16.44
CA THR A 261 -8.69 -8.14 15.07
C THR A 261 -7.44 -7.38 14.59
N PRO A 262 -6.42 -8.07 14.04
CA PRO A 262 -5.23 -7.42 13.47
C PRO A 262 -5.61 -6.36 12.45
N SER A 263 -4.94 -5.20 12.44
CA SER A 263 -5.25 -4.06 11.55
C SER A 263 -5.33 -4.48 10.08
N ILE A 264 -4.43 -5.35 9.64
CA ILE A 264 -4.38 -5.93 8.28
C ILE A 264 -5.54 -6.88 7.92
N ARG A 265 -6.45 -7.17 8.88
CA ARG A 265 -7.64 -8.03 8.72
C ARG A 265 -8.92 -7.29 9.10
N GLN A 266 -8.81 -6.06 9.61
CA GLN A 266 -9.98 -5.24 9.86
C GLN A 266 -10.63 -4.88 8.53
N ARG A 267 -11.96 -4.83 8.52
CA ARG A 267 -12.74 -4.65 7.28
C ARG A 267 -12.35 -3.37 6.54
N GLY A 268 -12.10 -2.26 7.26
CA GLY A 268 -11.66 -1.02 6.63
C GLY A 268 -10.37 -1.16 5.81
N TYR A 269 -9.41 -1.99 6.24
CA TYR A 269 -8.22 -2.28 5.44
C TYR A 269 -8.52 -3.20 4.25
N LEU A 270 -9.37 -4.21 4.45
CA LEU A 270 -9.76 -5.12 3.38
C LEU A 270 -10.54 -4.38 2.27
N HIS A 271 -11.41 -3.44 2.65
CA HIS A 271 -12.07 -2.49 1.75
C HIS A 271 -11.04 -1.65 1.01
N PHE A 272 -10.13 -0.99 1.73
CA PHE A 272 -9.05 -0.22 1.12
C PHE A 272 -8.24 -1.01 0.07
N LEU A 273 -7.89 -2.27 0.36
CA LEU A 273 -7.14 -3.11 -0.57
C LEU A 273 -7.91 -3.39 -1.87
N ILE A 274 -9.20 -3.75 -1.78
CA ILE A 274 -10.00 -4.02 -2.99
C ILE A 274 -10.31 -2.73 -3.76
N GLU A 275 -10.54 -1.63 -3.06
CA GLU A 275 -10.71 -0.30 -3.67
C GLU A 275 -9.46 0.10 -4.46
N GLU A 276 -8.26 -0.06 -3.89
CA GLU A 276 -7.01 0.20 -4.60
C GLU A 276 -6.87 -0.65 -5.87
N ARG A 277 -7.14 -1.95 -5.75
CA ARG A 277 -7.06 -2.89 -6.89
C ARG A 277 -8.06 -2.54 -8.00
N ILE A 278 -9.28 -2.16 -7.64
CA ILE A 278 -10.29 -1.70 -8.61
C ILE A 278 -9.81 -0.44 -9.34
N LEU A 279 -9.27 0.55 -8.62
CA LEU A 279 -8.75 1.77 -9.23
C LEU A 279 -7.59 1.50 -10.18
N LYS A 280 -6.66 0.60 -9.80
CA LYS A 280 -5.54 0.19 -10.65
C LYS A 280 -6.00 -0.48 -11.94
N ILE A 281 -7.02 -1.34 -11.88
CA ILE A 281 -7.54 -2.06 -13.06
C ILE A 281 -8.41 -1.17 -13.95
N ALA A 282 -9.28 -0.35 -13.37
CA ALA A 282 -10.25 0.46 -14.11
C ALA A 282 -9.68 1.80 -14.61
N GLY A 283 -8.57 2.26 -14.01
CA GLY A 283 -7.90 3.50 -14.40
C GLY A 283 -8.64 4.78 -14.01
N ASP A 284 -8.18 5.90 -14.58
CA ASP A 284 -8.55 7.24 -14.13
C ASP A 284 -10.03 7.59 -14.36
N SER A 285 -10.70 7.01 -15.36
CA SER A 285 -12.12 7.30 -15.61
C SER A 285 -13.00 6.88 -14.43
N LEU A 286 -12.77 5.70 -13.85
CA LEU A 286 -13.52 5.26 -12.67
C LEU A 286 -13.14 6.07 -11.44
N ARG A 287 -11.85 6.40 -11.28
CA ARG A 287 -11.35 7.26 -10.19
C ARG A 287 -12.08 8.60 -10.16
N GLU A 288 -12.19 9.27 -11.30
CA GLU A 288 -12.86 10.58 -11.38
C GLU A 288 -14.38 10.45 -11.11
N LYS A 289 -15.02 9.38 -11.59
CA LYS A 289 -16.43 9.09 -11.24
C LYS A 289 -16.61 8.91 -9.72
N ILE A 290 -15.72 8.16 -9.07
CA ILE A 290 -15.76 7.95 -7.61
C ILE A 290 -15.55 9.27 -6.87
N LYS A 291 -14.55 10.08 -7.27
CA LYS A 291 -14.33 11.42 -6.68
C LYS A 291 -15.56 12.32 -6.83
N GLN A 292 -16.23 12.31 -7.98
CA GLN A 292 -17.46 13.09 -8.18
C GLN A 292 -18.56 12.66 -7.20
N LEU A 293 -18.78 11.35 -7.04
CA LEU A 293 -19.74 10.81 -6.09
C LEU A 293 -19.38 11.17 -4.64
N ARG A 294 -18.10 11.10 -4.27
CA ARG A 294 -17.63 11.51 -2.94
C ARG A 294 -17.86 13.01 -2.68
N ASN A 295 -17.59 13.86 -3.67
CA ASN A 295 -17.89 15.30 -3.58
C ASN A 295 -19.40 15.61 -3.49
N GLN A 296 -20.27 14.66 -3.86
CA GLN A 296 -21.71 14.74 -3.65
C GLN A 296 -22.15 14.24 -2.25
N GLY A 297 -21.19 13.89 -1.38
CA GLY A 297 -21.41 13.49 0.01
C GLY A 297 -21.44 11.98 0.25
N LEU A 298 -21.17 11.14 -0.76
CA LEU A 298 -21.10 9.70 -0.57
C LEU A 298 -19.82 9.30 0.18
N LYS A 299 -19.96 8.31 1.07
CA LYS A 299 -18.81 7.58 1.64
C LYS A 299 -18.15 6.71 0.56
N THR A 300 -16.93 6.25 0.83
CA THR A 300 -16.07 5.58 -0.15
C THR A 300 -16.71 4.32 -0.73
N GLU A 301 -17.11 3.37 0.12
CA GLU A 301 -17.68 2.09 -0.30
C GLU A 301 -19.00 2.28 -1.09
N PRO A 302 -19.97 3.12 -0.64
CA PRO A 302 -21.13 3.48 -1.45
C PRO A 302 -20.78 4.13 -2.80
N ALA A 303 -19.75 4.98 -2.86
CA ALA A 303 -19.32 5.60 -4.11
C ALA A 303 -18.74 4.56 -5.10
N PHE A 304 -17.94 3.60 -4.62
CA PHE A 304 -17.51 2.45 -5.42
C PHE A 304 -18.69 1.62 -5.90
N SER A 305 -19.61 1.29 -4.99
CA SER A 305 -20.81 0.51 -5.29
C SER A 305 -21.66 1.16 -6.39
N GLN A 306 -21.98 2.46 -6.24
CA GLN A 306 -22.72 3.20 -7.26
C GLN A 306 -21.94 3.35 -8.57
N ALA A 307 -20.62 3.58 -8.50
CA ALA A 307 -19.80 3.72 -9.70
C ALA A 307 -19.75 2.43 -10.54
N MET A 308 -19.75 1.28 -9.87
CA MET A 308 -19.70 -0.07 -10.45
C MET A 308 -21.07 -0.74 -10.61
N GLN A 309 -22.16 -0.04 -10.30
CA GLN A 309 -23.52 -0.60 -10.36
C GLN A 309 -23.66 -1.91 -9.55
N LEU A 310 -23.06 -1.92 -8.36
CA LEU A 310 -23.24 -2.98 -7.37
C LEU A 310 -24.67 -2.92 -6.82
N LYS A 311 -25.31 -4.09 -6.65
CA LYS A 311 -26.76 -4.19 -6.39
C LYS A 311 -27.10 -4.47 -4.93
N GLU A 312 -26.13 -4.98 -4.18
CA GLU A 312 -26.29 -5.41 -2.80
C GLU A 312 -25.63 -4.40 -1.85
N ASP A 313 -25.48 -4.77 -0.58
CA ASP A 313 -24.73 -3.98 0.39
C ASP A 313 -23.31 -3.65 -0.11
N PRO A 314 -22.93 -2.36 -0.23
CA PRO A 314 -21.62 -1.94 -0.74
C PRO A 314 -20.44 -2.56 -0.01
N PHE A 315 -20.56 -2.72 1.31
CA PHE A 315 -19.46 -3.19 2.15
C PHE A 315 -19.26 -4.68 1.96
N GLU A 316 -20.33 -5.48 1.97
CA GLU A 316 -20.22 -6.93 1.75
C GLU A 316 -19.78 -7.28 0.33
N GLU A 317 -20.29 -6.57 -0.69
CA GLU A 317 -19.96 -6.89 -2.07
C GLU A 317 -18.49 -6.62 -2.40
N LEU A 318 -17.91 -5.54 -1.88
CA LEU A 318 -16.47 -5.27 -2.01
C LEU A 318 -15.62 -6.35 -1.33
N LEU A 319 -16.01 -6.82 -0.13
CA LEU A 319 -15.28 -7.89 0.55
C LEU A 319 -15.39 -9.24 -0.17
N LEU A 320 -16.55 -9.55 -0.74
CA LEU A 320 -16.77 -10.76 -1.52
C LEU A 320 -15.80 -10.87 -2.71
N ILE A 321 -15.48 -9.73 -3.34
CA ILE A 321 -14.59 -9.69 -4.50
C ILE A 321 -13.11 -9.44 -4.13
N GLN A 322 -12.80 -9.13 -2.87
CA GLN A 322 -11.45 -8.81 -2.39
C GLN A 322 -10.44 -9.94 -2.66
N LYS A 323 -10.88 -11.20 -2.61
CA LYS A 323 -10.03 -12.38 -2.87
C LYS A 323 -10.00 -12.85 -4.32
N LYS A 324 -10.73 -12.19 -5.24
CA LYS A 324 -10.64 -12.54 -6.66
C LYS A 324 -9.26 -12.19 -7.21
N SER A 325 -8.74 -12.99 -8.13
CA SER A 325 -7.56 -12.62 -8.94
C SER A 325 -7.82 -11.36 -9.77
N ASN A 326 -6.76 -10.68 -10.21
CA ASN A 326 -6.89 -9.47 -11.05
C ASN A 326 -7.66 -9.75 -12.35
N GLN A 327 -7.45 -10.92 -12.97
CA GLN A 327 -8.19 -11.32 -14.16
C GLN A 327 -9.70 -11.40 -13.90
N ASN A 328 -10.11 -12.12 -12.86
CA ASN A 328 -11.51 -12.26 -12.48
C ASN A 328 -12.16 -10.91 -12.10
N LEU A 329 -11.39 -10.01 -11.48
CA LEU A 329 -11.84 -8.67 -11.16
C LEU A 329 -12.02 -7.81 -12.43
N LYS A 330 -11.12 -7.93 -13.40
CA LYS A 330 -11.19 -7.24 -14.69
C LYS A 330 -12.40 -7.68 -15.50
N GLU A 331 -12.68 -8.98 -15.56
CA GLU A 331 -13.88 -9.54 -16.19
C GLU A 331 -15.17 -9.05 -15.52
N LEU A 332 -15.18 -8.97 -14.18
CA LEU A 332 -16.32 -8.41 -13.44
C LEU A 332 -16.54 -6.94 -13.77
N LEU A 333 -15.48 -6.13 -13.80
CA LEU A 333 -15.54 -4.70 -14.14
C LEU A 333 -16.02 -4.48 -15.59
N LEU A 334 -15.52 -5.26 -16.55
CA LEU A 334 -15.94 -5.20 -17.95
C LEU A 334 -17.43 -5.52 -18.15
N ASN A 335 -18.01 -6.39 -17.32
CA ASN A 335 -19.43 -6.72 -17.40
C ASN A 335 -20.34 -5.66 -16.74
N ARG A 336 -19.81 -4.83 -15.83
CA ARG A 336 -20.57 -3.84 -15.08
C ARG A 336 -20.39 -2.39 -15.53
N LEU A 337 -19.30 -2.11 -16.24
CA LEU A 337 -18.99 -0.77 -16.80
C LEU A 337 -19.42 -0.61 -18.27
N LYS A 338 -20.07 -1.64 -18.85
CA LYS A 338 -20.88 -1.51 -20.07
C LYS A 338 -22.19 -0.81 -19.73
#